data_AF-A0A1S2KAR4-F1
#
_entry.id   AF-A0A1S2KAR4-F1
#
_cell.length_a   1.000
_cell.length_b   1.000
_cell.length_c   1.000
_cell.angle_alpha   90.00
_cell.angle_beta   90.00
_cell.angle_gamma   90.00
#
_symmetry.space_group_name_H-M   'P 1'
#
loop_
_entity.id
_entity.type
_entity.pdbx_description
1 polymer ?
#
loop_
_entity_poly.entity_id
_entity_poly.type
_entity_poly.pdbx_seq_one_letter_code
_entity_poly.pdbx_strand_id
1 'polypeptide(L)' 'MEVATNLAASCGMVPVRDSKNPAGPVLDFPADSFASFVASVKGGEFGNV' A
#
# COMPACT_ATOMS: atom_id res chain seq x y z
N MET A 1 6.75 -6.42 6.48
CA MET A 1 6.17 -5.93 5.21
C MET A 1 5.33 -7.00 4.51
N GLU A 2 4.01 -6.81 4.51
CA GLU A 2 2.97 -7.59 3.84
C GLU A 2 1.97 -6.60 3.20
N VAL A 3 1.45 -6.93 2.00
CA VAL A 3 0.52 -6.08 1.24
C VAL A 3 -0.60 -6.96 0.69
N ALA A 4 -1.86 -6.61 0.97
CA ALA A 4 -3.03 -7.41 0.57
C ALA A 4 -3.75 -6.81 -0.66
N THR A 5 -3.22 -7.08 -1.85
CA THR A 5 -3.76 -6.53 -3.11
C THR A 5 -5.05 -7.19 -3.57
N ASN A 6 -5.39 -8.38 -3.06
CA ASN A 6 -6.63 -9.07 -3.41
C ASN A 6 -7.89 -8.34 -2.93
N LEU A 7 -7.77 -7.46 -1.92
CA LEU A 7 -8.88 -6.63 -1.43
C LEU A 7 -9.10 -5.38 -2.28
N ALA A 8 -8.16 -5.02 -3.16
CA ALA A 8 -8.28 -3.81 -3.98
C ALA A 8 -9.51 -3.89 -4.90
N ALA A 9 -9.74 -5.04 -5.53
CA ALA A 9 -10.85 -5.20 -6.48
C ALA A 9 -12.23 -5.25 -5.81
N SER A 10 -12.34 -5.84 -4.61
CA SER A 10 -13.63 -6.03 -3.92
C SER A 10 -13.96 -4.93 -2.91
N CYS A 11 -12.95 -4.26 -2.36
CA CYS A 11 -13.11 -3.30 -1.26
C CYS A 11 -12.50 -1.92 -1.57
N GLY A 12 -11.83 -1.74 -2.71
CA GLY A 12 -11.22 -0.46 -3.10
C GLY A 12 -10.06 -0.04 -2.20
N MET A 13 -9.48 -0.95 -1.43
CA MET A 13 -8.45 -0.68 -0.43
C MET A 13 -7.25 -1.62 -0.59
N VAL A 14 -6.07 -1.13 -0.21
CA VAL A 14 -4.81 -1.88 -0.13
C VAL A 14 -4.29 -1.80 1.31
N PRO A 15 -4.59 -2.82 2.13
CA PRO A 15 -4.04 -2.94 3.47
C PRO A 15 -2.54 -3.25 3.42
N VAL A 16 -1.73 -2.49 4.17
CA VAL A 16 -0.29 -2.66 4.30
C VAL A 16 0.06 -2.87 5.77
N ARG A 17 0.89 -3.88 6.05
CA ARG A 17 1.46 -4.12 7.38
C ARG A 17 2.95 -4.27 7.31
N ASP A 18 3.64 -3.67 8.28
CA ASP A 18 5.02 -4.05 8.55
C ASP A 18 5.16 -5.00 9.75
N SER A 19 4.34 -4.79 10.78
CA SER A 19 4.39 -5.57 12.02
C SER A 19 4.19 -7.07 11.79
N LYS A 20 5.03 -7.89 12.44
CA LYS A 20 4.90 -9.36 12.46
C LYS A 20 3.89 -9.88 13.47
N ASN A 21 3.25 -8.99 14.24
CA ASN A 21 2.12 -9.36 15.08
C ASN A 21 0.83 -9.40 14.23
N PRO A 22 0.19 -10.57 14.02
CA PRO A 22 -1.03 -10.68 13.21
C PRO A 22 -2.22 -9.87 13.75
N ALA A 23 -2.24 -9.63 15.07
CA ALA A 23 -3.22 -8.78 15.75
C ALA A 23 -2.78 -7.31 15.84
N GLY A 24 -1.64 -6.96 15.23
CA GLY A 24 -1.12 -5.60 15.20
C GLY A 24 -1.85 -4.70 14.20
N PRO A 25 -1.58 -3.39 14.26
CA PRO A 25 -2.24 -2.40 13.41
C PRO A 25 -1.96 -2.62 11.91
N VAL A 26 -2.93 -2.23 11.10
CA VAL A 26 -2.92 -2.24 9.64
C VAL A 26 -3.05 -0.80 9.15
N LEU A 27 -2.33 -0.44 8.10
CA LEU A 27 -2.52 0.83 7.41
C LEU A 27 -3.29 0.60 6.11
N ASP A 28 -4.48 1.15 6.02
CA ASP A 28 -5.35 1.02 4.85
C ASP A 28 -5.18 2.20 3.91
N PHE A 29 -4.86 1.92 2.64
CA PHE A 29 -4.79 2.92 1.59
C PHE A 29 -5.92 2.71 0.58
N PRO A 30 -6.57 3.78 0.07
CA PRO A 30 -7.40 3.66 -1.12
C PRO A 30 -6.58 3.11 -2.29
N ALA A 31 -7.18 2.20 -3.07
CA ALA A 31 -6.48 1.50 -4.15
C ALA A 31 -5.88 2.46 -5.19
N ASP A 32 -6.63 3.49 -5.57
CA ASP A 32 -6.17 4.48 -6.55
C ASP A 32 -4.99 5.30 -6.03
N SER A 33 -5.02 5.70 -4.75
CA SER A 33 -3.92 6.41 -4.11
C SER A 33 -2.66 5.56 -4.02
N PHE A 34 -2.80 4.27 -3.67
CA PHE A 34 -1.67 3.34 -3.63
C PHE A 34 -1.08 3.10 -5.03
N ALA A 35 -1.93 2.95 -6.05
CA ALA A 35 -1.49 2.82 -7.43
C ALA A 35 -0.73 4.07 -7.93
N SER A 36 -1.23 5.26 -7.62
CA SER A 36 -0.54 6.52 -7.92
C SER A 36 0.81 6.61 -7.23
N PHE A 37 0.88 6.26 -5.95
CA PHE A 37 2.14 6.24 -5.20
C PHE A 37 3.17 5.30 -5.86
N VAL A 38 2.78 4.07 -6.21
CA VAL A 38 3.67 3.11 -6.88
C VAL A 38 4.13 3.63 -8.25
N ALA A 39 3.24 4.28 -9.01
CA ALA A 39 3.58 4.90 -10.28
C ALA A 39 4.65 6.00 -10.11
N SER A 40 4.49 6.89 -9.13
CA SER A 40 5.46 7.95 -8.80
C SER A 40 6.81 7.38 -8.35
N VAL A 41 6.82 6.32 -7.53
CA VAL A 41 8.07 5.62 -7.14
C VAL A 41 8.77 5.07 -8.37
N LYS A 42 8.03 4.40 -9.26
CA LYS A 42 8.60 3.83 -10.49
C LYS A 42 9.09 4.91 -11.46
N GLY A 43 8.45 6.08 -11.45
CA GLY A 43 8.86 7.27 -12.19
C GLY A 43 10.12 7.95 -11.63
N GLY A 44 10.60 7.54 -10.46
CA GLY A 44 11.77 8.13 -9.81
C GLY A 44 11.50 9.47 -9.13
N GLU A 45 10.23 9.82 -8.90
CA GLU A 45 9.82 11.13 -8.38
C GLU A 45 10.30 11.41 -6.94
N PHE A 46 10.68 10.37 -6.20
CA PHE A 46 11.16 10.45 -4.80
C PHE A 46 12.68 10.33 -4.65
N GLY A 47 13.45 10.46 -5.74
CA GLY A 47 14.89 10.11 -5.79
C GLY A 47 15.88 11.04 -5.09
N ASN A 48 15.44 11.99 -4.26
CA ASN A 48 16.35 12.88 -3.52
C ASN A 48 15.71 13.33 -2.19
N VAL A 49 16.19 12.78 -1.07
CA VAL A 49 15.90 13.25 0.29
C VAL A 49 17.19 13.31 1.09
#